data_AF-A0A374VKQ6-F1
#
_entry.id   AF-A0A374VKQ6-F1
#
_cell.length_a   1.000
_cell.length_b   1.000
_cell.length_c   1.000
_cell.angle_alpha   90.00
_cell.angle_beta   90.00
_cell.angle_gamma   90.00
#
_symmetry.space_group_name_H-M   'P 1'
#
loop_
_entity.id
_entity.type
_entity.pdbx_description
1 polymer ?
#
loop_
_entity_poly.entity_id
_entity_poly.type
_entity_poly.pdbx_seq_one_letter_code
_entity_poly.pdbx_strand_id
1 'polypeptide(L)'
;YQAIYACFERNKKKDTTLKWYFTGFCDAVSSKLRYVEPLPKKPYFPMMQNGVNFNPEWPIRVNAEHILSDPENRERLPKKLLRFKNLPLLLETAVELGRRKAVIEPGLVVPQGYQNQLQFLLPICLTDMEKPNLAMTLAERNGYYLGSTCLTLEMAYLNARMIARPIAPWLTSLVKK
;
A
#
# COMPACT_ATOMS: atom_id res chain seq x y z
N TYR A 1 7.37 -4.30 -2.90
CA TYR A 1 6.41 -5.17 -3.60
C TYR A 1 6.58 -5.00 -5.11
N GLN A 2 6.87 -6.09 -5.82
CA GLN A 2 7.18 -6.10 -7.25
C GLN A 2 6.23 -7.07 -7.96
N ALA A 3 5.79 -6.72 -9.17
CA ALA A 3 4.95 -7.59 -9.97
C ALA A 3 5.75 -8.78 -10.51
N ILE A 4 5.13 -9.96 -10.49
CA ILE A 4 5.66 -11.19 -11.04
C ILE A 4 4.71 -11.62 -12.17
N TYR A 5 5.29 -11.93 -13.33
CA TYR A 5 4.57 -12.34 -14.53
C TYR A 5 4.80 -13.82 -14.80
N ALA A 6 3.78 -14.51 -15.28
CA ALA A 6 3.91 -15.87 -15.79
C ALA A 6 4.26 -15.80 -17.29
N CYS A 7 5.43 -16.30 -17.65
CA CYS A 7 5.94 -16.30 -19.01
C CYS A 7 5.55 -17.61 -19.72
N PHE A 8 4.97 -17.53 -20.92
CA PHE A 8 4.59 -18.67 -21.77
C PHE A 8 5.20 -18.53 -23.15
N GLU A 9 5.69 -19.62 -23.72
CA GLU A 9 6.27 -19.65 -25.07
C GLU A 9 5.49 -20.59 -25.97
N ARG A 10 5.53 -20.31 -27.28
CA ARG A 10 4.83 -21.12 -28.26
C ARG A 10 5.47 -22.50 -28.35
N ASN A 11 4.64 -23.53 -28.26
CA ASN A 11 5.10 -24.90 -28.36
C ASN A 11 5.60 -25.20 -29.78
N LYS A 12 6.81 -25.76 -29.88
CA LYS A 12 7.44 -26.12 -31.16
C LYS A 12 7.17 -27.57 -31.56
N LYS A 13 6.62 -28.39 -30.66
CA LYS A 13 6.27 -29.79 -30.95
C LYS A 13 5.01 -29.82 -31.81
N LYS A 14 5.02 -30.61 -32.88
CA LYS A 14 3.88 -30.74 -33.81
C LYS A 14 2.80 -31.69 -33.30
N ASP A 15 3.16 -32.62 -32.42
CA ASP A 15 2.27 -33.71 -31.95
C ASP A 15 1.48 -33.37 -30.68
N THR A 16 1.30 -32.08 -30.38
CA THR A 16 0.62 -31.63 -29.17
C THR A 16 -0.48 -30.62 -29.48
N THR A 17 -1.61 -30.76 -28.79
CA THR A 17 -2.73 -29.82 -28.86
C THR A 17 -2.47 -28.53 -28.08
N LEU A 18 -1.44 -28.50 -27.23
CA LEU A 18 -1.10 -27.34 -26.41
C LEU A 18 -0.23 -26.34 -27.20
N LYS A 19 -0.84 -25.22 -27.60
CA LYS A 19 -0.18 -24.15 -28.37
C LYS A 19 0.92 -23.41 -27.59
N TRP A 20 0.85 -23.40 -26.26
CA TRP A 20 1.77 -22.68 -25.38
C TRP A 20 2.23 -23.60 -24.25
N TYR A 21 3.46 -23.41 -23.79
CA TYR A 21 3.99 -24.06 -22.59
C TYR A 21 4.55 -23.02 -21.61
N PHE A 22 4.44 -23.32 -20.32
CA PHE A 22 4.91 -22.46 -19.25
C PHE A 22 6.45 -22.50 -19.17
N THR A 23 7.09 -21.33 -19.15
CA THR A 23 8.56 -21.23 -19.10
C THR A 23 9.12 -20.73 -17.78
N GLY A 24 8.25 -20.25 -16.88
CA GLY A 24 8.62 -19.77 -15.56
C GLY A 24 8.03 -18.41 -15.22
N PHE A 25 8.38 -17.94 -14.04
CA PHE A 25 8.03 -16.60 -13.58
C PHE A 25 9.17 -15.62 -13.87
N CYS A 26 8.80 -14.40 -14.24
CA CYS A 26 9.69 -13.34 -14.69
C CYS A 26 9.23 -12.02 -14.05
N ASP A 27 10.15 -11.15 -13.67
CA ASP A 27 9.82 -9.82 -13.18
C ASP A 27 9.74 -8.81 -14.33
N ALA A 28 9.31 -7.57 -14.03
CA ALA A 28 9.10 -6.54 -15.05
C ALA A 28 10.36 -6.17 -15.85
N VAL A 29 11.56 -6.39 -15.29
CA VAL A 29 12.84 -6.04 -15.93
C VAL A 29 13.48 -7.23 -16.67
N SER A 30 12.84 -8.39 -16.64
CA SER A 30 13.33 -9.59 -17.31
C SER A 30 13.47 -9.38 -18.82
N SER A 31 14.59 -9.83 -19.38
CA SER A 31 14.85 -9.80 -20.82
C SER A 31 13.78 -10.55 -21.64
N LYS A 32 13.08 -11.51 -21.03
CA LYS A 32 11.94 -12.23 -21.63
C LYS A 32 10.77 -11.31 -21.99
N LEU A 33 10.61 -10.19 -21.29
CA LEU A 33 9.52 -9.23 -21.49
C LEU A 33 9.92 -8.03 -22.35
N ARG A 34 11.12 -8.03 -22.94
CA ARG A 34 11.67 -6.90 -23.71
C ARG A 34 10.74 -6.36 -24.81
N TYR A 35 9.93 -7.23 -25.41
CA TYR A 35 9.03 -6.88 -26.52
C TYR A 35 7.55 -6.86 -26.11
N VAL A 36 7.25 -6.86 -24.81
CA VAL A 36 5.88 -6.87 -24.28
C VAL A 36 5.59 -5.51 -23.67
N GLU A 37 4.91 -4.64 -24.41
CA GLU A 37 4.45 -3.33 -23.94
C GLU A 37 3.02 -3.06 -24.46
N PRO A 38 2.03 -2.77 -23.60
CA PRO A 38 2.15 -2.66 -22.14
C PRO A 38 2.25 -4.02 -21.44
N LEU A 39 2.90 -4.03 -20.28
CA LEU A 39 2.91 -5.20 -19.41
C LEU A 39 1.47 -5.57 -18.97
N PRO A 40 1.14 -6.87 -18.86
CA PRO A 40 -0.18 -7.31 -18.44
C PRO A 40 -0.57 -6.75 -17.07
N LYS A 41 -1.79 -6.23 -16.94
CA LYS A 41 -2.33 -5.76 -15.66
C LYS A 41 -2.84 -6.94 -14.84
N LYS A 42 -2.81 -6.81 -13.51
CA LYS A 42 -3.42 -7.78 -12.59
C LYS A 42 -4.92 -7.90 -12.90
N PRO A 43 -5.52 -9.11 -12.86
CA PRO A 43 -6.97 -9.27 -12.96
C PRO A 43 -7.67 -8.39 -11.92
N TYR A 44 -8.65 -7.64 -12.38
CA TYR A 44 -9.38 -6.67 -11.57
C TYR A 44 -10.86 -7.08 -11.46
N PHE A 45 -11.45 -6.89 -10.27
CA PHE A 45 -12.88 -7.11 -10.05
C PHE A 45 -13.60 -5.75 -10.00
N PRO A 46 -14.36 -5.36 -11.04
CA PRO A 46 -14.93 -4.00 -11.18
C PRO A 46 -15.86 -3.58 -10.03
N MET A 47 -16.53 -4.53 -9.38
CA MET A 47 -17.49 -4.26 -8.31
C MET A 47 -16.85 -3.67 -7.03
N MET A 48 -15.53 -3.64 -6.90
CA MET A 48 -14.84 -2.99 -5.78
C MET A 48 -14.98 -1.46 -5.75
N GLN A 49 -15.37 -0.79 -6.85
CA GLN A 49 -15.43 0.68 -6.91
C GLN A 49 -16.67 1.32 -6.27
N ASN A 50 -17.75 0.55 -6.07
CA ASN A 50 -19.03 1.10 -5.62
C ASN A 50 -19.24 0.97 -4.10
N GLY A 51 -18.25 0.47 -3.37
CA GLY A 51 -18.31 0.27 -1.92
C GLY A 51 -17.53 1.32 -1.15
N VAL A 52 -17.75 1.35 0.17
CA VAL A 52 -17.03 2.17 1.16
C VAL A 52 -15.60 1.65 1.42
N ASN A 53 -15.04 0.91 0.47
CA ASN A 53 -13.79 0.18 0.62
C ASN A 53 -12.62 1.00 0.08
N PHE A 54 -11.44 0.77 0.65
CA PHE A 54 -10.22 1.35 0.11
C PHE A 54 -9.94 0.83 -1.31
N ASN A 55 -9.73 1.75 -2.26
CA ASN A 55 -9.40 1.42 -3.64
C ASN A 55 -7.88 1.58 -3.90
N PRO A 56 -7.11 0.49 -3.95
CA PRO A 56 -5.66 0.58 -4.07
C PRO A 56 -5.17 1.10 -5.44
N GLU A 57 -6.06 1.18 -6.45
CA GLU A 57 -5.75 1.75 -7.76
C GLU A 57 -5.71 3.28 -7.76
N TRP A 58 -6.33 3.93 -6.77
CA TRP A 58 -6.29 5.38 -6.66
C TRP A 58 -4.91 5.87 -6.19
N PRO A 59 -4.37 6.94 -6.79
CA PRO A 59 -3.11 7.50 -6.35
C PRO A 59 -3.24 8.09 -4.95
N ILE A 60 -2.18 7.96 -4.17
CA ILE A 60 -2.07 8.61 -2.86
C ILE A 60 -1.18 9.85 -3.03
N ARG A 61 -1.73 11.03 -2.76
CA ARG A 61 -1.00 12.29 -2.72
C ARG A 61 -0.61 12.58 -1.29
N VAL A 62 0.69 12.64 -1.04
CA VAL A 62 1.23 12.87 0.30
C VAL A 62 1.60 14.33 0.43
N ASN A 63 1.08 15.02 1.44
CA ASN A 63 1.54 16.36 1.78
C ASN A 63 2.73 16.26 2.75
N ALA A 64 3.87 15.82 2.23
CA ALA A 64 5.06 15.56 3.04
C ALA A 64 5.58 16.83 3.73
N GLU A 65 5.49 17.98 3.08
CA GLU A 65 5.87 19.26 3.67
C GLU A 65 5.04 19.57 4.91
N HIS A 66 3.71 19.49 4.80
CA HIS A 66 2.81 19.74 5.93
C HIS A 66 3.07 18.78 7.09
N ILE A 67 3.19 17.47 6.81
CA ILE A 67 3.46 16.42 7.81
C ILE A 67 4.74 16.71 8.60
N LEU A 68 5.78 17.23 7.93
CA LEU A 68 7.09 17.47 8.54
C LEU A 68 7.23 18.86 9.19
N SER A 69 6.44 19.83 8.74
CA SER A 69 6.40 21.19 9.30
C SER A 69 5.50 21.29 10.53
N ASP A 70 4.45 20.48 10.61
CA ASP A 70 3.48 20.53 11.70
C ASP A 70 4.07 19.95 13.00
N PRO A 71 4.14 20.72 14.10
CA PRO A 71 4.71 20.26 15.37
C PRO A 71 4.09 18.99 15.90
N GLU A 72 2.76 18.85 15.83
CA GLU A 72 2.07 17.67 16.35
C GLU A 72 2.43 16.39 15.58
N ASN A 73 2.41 16.46 14.25
CA ASN A 73 2.83 15.32 13.42
C ASN A 73 4.31 14.99 13.65
N ARG A 74 5.17 16.01 13.80
CA ARG A 74 6.60 15.83 14.01
C ARG A 74 6.92 15.16 15.34
N GLU A 75 6.17 15.42 16.39
CA GLU A 75 6.31 14.73 17.68
C GLU A 75 5.96 13.24 17.59
N ARG A 76 5.03 12.87 16.72
CA ARG A 76 4.61 11.47 16.50
C ARG A 76 5.61 10.68 15.66
N LEU A 77 6.48 11.35 14.90
CA LEU A 77 7.50 10.69 14.10
C LEU A 77 8.65 10.14 14.96
N PRO A 78 9.17 8.95 14.65
CA PRO A 78 10.35 8.43 15.34
C PRO A 78 11.53 9.41 15.25
N LYS A 79 12.05 9.85 16.41
CA LYS A 79 13.14 10.87 16.50
C LYS A 79 14.38 10.52 15.68
N LYS A 80 14.65 9.22 15.46
CA LYS A 80 15.75 8.74 14.63
C LYS A 80 15.58 9.14 13.16
N LEU A 81 14.34 9.22 12.68
CA LEU A 81 14.01 9.51 11.28
C LEU A 81 14.09 11.00 10.95
N LEU A 82 13.82 11.87 11.93
CA LEU A 82 13.88 13.34 11.77
C LEU A 82 15.29 13.86 11.40
N ARG A 83 16.32 13.04 11.53
CA ARG A 83 17.70 13.38 11.17
C ARG A 83 17.97 13.29 9.67
N PHE A 84 17.14 12.55 8.92
CA PHE A 84 17.32 12.35 7.49
C PHE A 84 16.82 13.56 6.70
N LYS A 85 17.71 14.20 5.93
CA LYS A 85 17.35 15.34 5.07
C LYS A 85 16.42 14.94 3.91
N ASN A 86 16.45 13.68 3.51
CA ASN A 86 15.63 13.08 2.46
C ASN A 86 14.32 12.44 2.98
N LEU A 87 13.92 12.76 4.21
CA LEU A 87 12.71 12.21 4.83
C LEU A 87 11.43 12.39 4.00
N PRO A 88 11.17 13.53 3.31
CA PRO A 88 9.99 13.64 2.44
C PRO A 88 9.93 12.55 1.36
N LEU A 89 11.05 12.30 0.68
CA LEU A 89 11.15 11.29 -0.37
C LEU A 89 11.00 9.87 0.20
N LEU A 90 11.59 9.60 1.36
CA LEU A 90 11.43 8.32 2.06
C LEU A 90 9.97 8.08 2.43
N LEU A 91 9.27 9.11 2.90
CA LEU A 91 7.87 9.03 3.24
C LEU A 91 7.04 8.69 2.00
N GLU A 92 7.15 9.47 0.92
CA GLU A 92 6.45 9.22 -0.34
C GLU A 92 6.70 7.81 -0.88
N THR A 93 7.95 7.36 -0.84
CA THR A 93 8.33 6.00 -1.26
C THR A 93 7.67 4.93 -0.38
N ALA A 94 7.67 5.12 0.94
CA ALA A 94 7.05 4.20 1.87
C ALA A 94 5.52 4.15 1.71
N VAL A 95 4.89 5.30 1.42
CA VAL A 95 3.46 5.36 1.06
C VAL A 95 3.17 4.54 -0.19
N GLU A 96 3.94 4.75 -1.26
CA GLU A 96 3.75 4.03 -2.52
C GLU A 96 3.98 2.53 -2.35
N LEU A 97 4.97 2.13 -1.54
CA LEU A 97 5.19 0.73 -1.16
C LEU A 97 3.99 0.15 -0.38
N GLY A 98 3.45 0.91 0.57
CA GLY A 98 2.26 0.53 1.33
C GLY A 98 1.04 0.36 0.42
N ARG A 99 0.82 1.28 -0.53
CA ARG A 99 -0.25 1.18 -1.54
C ARG A 99 -0.11 -0.08 -2.38
N ARG A 100 1.09 -0.39 -2.86
CA ARG A 100 1.36 -1.63 -3.61
C ARG A 100 1.11 -2.89 -2.77
N LYS A 101 1.44 -2.87 -1.46
CA LYS A 101 1.12 -3.96 -0.54
C LYS A 101 -0.40 -4.14 -0.41
N ALA A 102 -1.16 -3.05 -0.30
CA ALA A 102 -2.62 -3.08 -0.19
C ALA A 102 -3.33 -3.70 -1.42
N VAL A 103 -2.73 -3.64 -2.62
CA VAL A 103 -3.23 -4.35 -3.81
C VAL A 103 -3.21 -5.88 -3.63
N ILE A 104 -2.26 -6.38 -2.82
CA ILE A 104 -2.05 -7.82 -2.60
C ILE A 104 -2.77 -8.27 -1.33
N GLU A 105 -2.75 -7.43 -0.30
CA GLU A 105 -3.34 -7.68 1.02
C GLU A 105 -4.43 -6.62 1.31
N PRO A 106 -5.69 -6.81 0.85
CA PRO A 106 -6.74 -5.82 1.07
C PRO A 106 -7.02 -5.52 2.55
N GLY A 107 -6.81 -6.49 3.43
CA GLY A 107 -6.96 -6.33 4.89
C GLY A 107 -5.84 -5.53 5.57
N LEU A 108 -4.84 -5.06 4.82
CA LEU A 108 -3.77 -4.20 5.34
C LEU A 108 -4.30 -2.83 5.76
N VAL A 109 -5.18 -2.25 4.93
CA VAL A 109 -5.74 -0.92 5.14
C VAL A 109 -6.96 -1.01 6.04
N VAL A 110 -7.02 -0.14 7.04
CA VAL A 110 -8.05 -0.21 8.09
C VAL A 110 -8.90 1.06 8.03
N PRO A 111 -10.24 0.95 8.03
CA PRO A 111 -11.09 2.13 8.13
C PRO A 111 -10.98 2.76 9.53
N GLN A 112 -11.02 4.08 9.59
CA GLN A 112 -11.10 4.85 10.82
C GLN A 112 -12.15 5.98 10.70
N GLY A 113 -12.77 6.32 11.82
CA GLY A 113 -13.69 7.47 11.92
C GLY A 113 -12.97 8.65 12.54
N TYR A 114 -12.92 9.78 11.85
CA TYR A 114 -12.36 11.02 12.39
C TYR A 114 -13.23 12.21 11.99
N GLN A 115 -13.62 13.04 12.97
CA GLN A 115 -14.50 14.21 12.75
C GLN A 115 -15.76 13.90 11.92
N ASN A 116 -16.41 12.77 12.22
CA ASN A 116 -17.61 12.30 11.51
C ASN A 116 -17.39 12.03 10.00
N GLN A 117 -16.13 11.89 9.57
CA GLN A 117 -15.74 11.48 8.23
C GLN A 117 -15.02 10.13 8.27
N LEU A 118 -15.27 9.32 7.25
CA LEU A 118 -14.51 8.09 7.05
C LEU A 118 -13.14 8.44 6.46
N GLN A 119 -12.10 7.90 7.08
CA GLN A 119 -10.75 7.90 6.54
C GLN A 119 -10.19 6.48 6.57
N PHE A 120 -9.09 6.26 5.86
CA PHE A 120 -8.37 4.99 5.90
C PHE A 120 -7.03 5.16 6.61
N LEU A 121 -6.54 4.06 7.18
CA LEU A 121 -5.23 3.96 7.82
C LEU A 121 -4.34 3.06 6.98
N LEU A 122 -3.23 3.62 6.51
CA LEU A 122 -2.20 2.88 5.80
C LEU A 122 -0.97 2.75 6.70
N PRO A 123 -0.50 1.53 7.03
CA PRO A 123 0.74 1.35 7.78
C PRO A 123 1.94 1.77 6.93
N ILE A 124 2.83 2.55 7.53
CA ILE A 124 4.04 3.09 6.89
C ILE A 124 5.28 2.49 7.55
N CYS A 125 6.06 1.81 6.72
CA CYS A 125 7.29 1.12 7.06
C CYS A 125 8.49 1.92 6.55
N LEU A 126 9.21 2.61 7.44
CA LEU A 126 10.37 3.45 7.09
C LEU A 126 11.71 2.79 7.42
N THR A 127 11.77 2.00 8.51
CA THR A 127 13.00 1.32 8.92
C THR A 127 13.01 -0.17 8.62
N ASP A 128 11.85 -0.82 8.78
CA ASP A 128 11.68 -2.27 8.65
C ASP A 128 10.41 -2.51 7.83
N MET A 129 10.50 -3.38 6.82
CA MET A 129 9.39 -3.67 5.91
C MET A 129 8.25 -4.46 6.57
N GLU A 130 8.55 -5.22 7.63
CA GLU A 130 7.55 -6.04 8.34
C GLU A 130 6.91 -5.28 9.49
N LYS A 131 7.64 -4.35 10.10
CA LYS A 131 7.19 -3.60 11.28
C LYS A 131 6.91 -2.14 10.93
N PRO A 132 5.63 -1.73 10.84
CA PRO A 132 5.31 -0.33 10.61
C PRO A 132 5.77 0.54 11.76
N ASN A 133 6.21 1.74 11.43
CA ASN A 133 6.64 2.74 12.41
C ASN A 133 5.50 3.68 12.80
N LEU A 134 4.59 3.93 11.86
CA LEU A 134 3.51 4.88 11.94
C LEU A 134 2.37 4.46 11.02
N ALA A 135 1.19 5.03 11.23
CA ALA A 135 0.06 4.88 10.34
C ALA A 135 -0.28 6.24 9.72
N MET A 136 -0.39 6.30 8.40
CA MET A 136 -0.83 7.51 7.73
C MET A 136 -2.34 7.48 7.52
N THR A 137 -2.98 8.61 7.80
CA THR A 137 -4.40 8.79 7.52
C THR A 137 -4.58 9.16 6.05
N LEU A 138 -5.56 8.54 5.40
CA LEU A 138 -5.90 8.75 4.01
C LEU A 138 -7.35 9.23 3.93
N ALA A 139 -7.51 10.50 3.57
CA ALA A 139 -8.82 11.08 3.30
C ALA A 139 -9.17 10.89 1.83
N GLU A 140 -10.37 10.38 1.57
CA GLU A 140 -10.87 10.25 0.20
C GLU A 140 -11.11 11.63 -0.43
N ARG A 141 -10.68 11.78 -1.67
CA ARG A 141 -11.00 12.91 -2.56
C ARG A 141 -11.38 12.33 -3.92
N ASN A 142 -12.08 13.10 -4.74
CA ASN A 142 -12.60 12.66 -6.04
C ASN A 142 -11.50 12.02 -6.92
N GLY A 143 -11.39 10.68 -6.87
CA GLY A 143 -10.43 9.88 -7.63
C GLY A 143 -9.00 9.80 -7.06
N TYR A 144 -8.74 10.22 -5.82
CA TYR A 144 -7.43 10.07 -5.17
C TYR A 144 -7.53 10.10 -3.64
N TYR A 145 -6.50 9.61 -2.94
CA TYR A 145 -6.39 9.75 -1.49
C TYR A 145 -5.41 10.86 -1.12
N LEU A 146 -5.76 11.67 -0.12
CA LEU A 146 -4.87 12.67 0.47
C LEU A 146 -4.30 12.14 1.79
N GLY A 147 -2.98 12.00 1.86
CA GLY A 147 -2.25 11.67 3.08
C GLY A 147 -1.62 12.92 3.69
N SER A 148 -2.19 13.43 4.78
CA SER A 148 -1.74 14.68 5.42
C SER A 148 -1.34 14.52 6.88
N THR A 149 -1.61 13.37 7.51
CA THR A 149 -1.40 13.20 8.95
C THR A 149 -0.83 11.81 9.22
N CYS A 150 0.13 11.76 10.13
CA CYS A 150 0.70 10.53 10.64
C CYS A 150 0.30 10.34 12.10
N LEU A 151 -0.10 9.11 12.43
CA LEU A 151 -0.51 8.68 13.75
C LEU A 151 0.47 7.63 14.27
N THR A 152 0.62 7.57 15.60
CA THR A 152 1.25 6.42 16.22
C THR A 152 0.36 5.19 16.04
N LEU A 153 0.93 3.99 16.19
CA LEU A 153 0.16 2.75 16.00
C LEU A 153 -0.95 2.61 17.05
N GLU A 154 -0.73 3.12 18.26
CA GLU A 154 -1.71 3.15 19.35
C GLU A 154 -2.89 4.07 19.01
N MET A 155 -2.62 5.29 18.51
CA MET A 155 -3.66 6.21 18.05
C MET A 155 -4.47 5.60 16.91
N ALA A 156 -3.79 4.99 15.93
CA ALA A 156 -4.43 4.31 14.82
C ALA A 156 -5.33 3.17 15.30
N TYR A 157 -4.89 2.39 16.29
CA TYR A 157 -5.70 1.34 16.90
C TYR A 157 -6.98 1.88 17.55
N LEU A 158 -6.85 2.96 18.34
CA LEU A 158 -8.00 3.59 19.01
C LEU A 158 -9.01 4.14 17.99
N ASN A 159 -8.54 4.84 16.96
CA ASN A 159 -9.41 5.40 15.92
C ASN A 159 -10.09 4.31 15.09
N ALA A 160 -9.38 3.23 14.75
CA ALA A 160 -9.96 2.11 14.01
C ALA A 160 -11.09 1.43 14.81
N ARG A 161 -10.91 1.29 16.13
CA ARG A 161 -11.92 0.70 17.03
C ARG A 161 -13.23 1.45 17.08
N MET A 162 -13.26 2.73 16.73
CA MET A 162 -14.49 3.51 16.67
C MET A 162 -15.44 3.01 15.59
N ILE A 163 -14.92 2.44 14.49
CA ILE A 163 -15.74 1.86 13.42
C ILE A 163 -15.97 0.37 13.66
N ALA A 164 -14.90 -0.38 13.87
CA ALA A 164 -14.96 -1.83 13.98
C ALA A 164 -13.76 -2.38 14.74
N ARG A 165 -13.87 -3.62 15.22
CA ARG A 165 -12.72 -4.34 15.81
C ARG A 165 -11.61 -4.47 14.74
N PRO A 166 -10.40 -3.92 14.95
CA PRO A 166 -9.33 -4.04 13.99
C PRO A 166 -8.84 -5.49 13.92
N ILE A 167 -8.76 -6.03 12.70
CA ILE A 167 -8.28 -7.40 12.42
C ILE A 167 -6.88 -7.37 11.80
N ALA A 168 -6.44 -6.23 11.27
CA ALA A 168 -5.15 -6.08 10.60
C ALA A 168 -3.99 -6.49 11.54
N PRO A 169 -3.08 -7.39 11.10
CA PRO A 169 -2.01 -7.93 11.94
C PRO A 169 -1.19 -6.86 12.66
N TRP A 170 -0.85 -5.77 11.96
CA TRP A 170 -0.05 -4.67 12.49
C TRP A 170 -0.71 -3.87 13.62
N LEU A 171 -2.04 -3.92 13.73
CA LEU A 171 -2.80 -3.33 14.83
C LEU A 171 -3.07 -4.35 15.94
N THR A 172 -3.36 -5.59 15.58
CA THR A 172 -3.65 -6.64 16.58
C THR A 172 -2.42 -7.07 17.38
N SER A 173 -1.23 -6.96 16.81
CA SER A 173 0.05 -7.25 17.49
C SER A 173 0.32 -6.33 18.68
N LEU A 174 -0.32 -5.15 18.76
CA LEU A 174 -0.21 -4.24 19.89
C LEU A 174 -0.91 -4.76 21.16
N VAL A 175 -1.94 -5.61 20.99
CA VAL A 175 -2.82 -6.06 22.08
C VAL A 175 -2.60 -7.52 22.45
N LYS A 176 -2.05 -8.32 21.53
CA LYS A 176 -1.61 -9.69 21.82
C LYS A 176 -0.29 -9.64 22.61
N LYS A 177 -0.40 -9.65 23.94
CA LYS A 177 0.69 -10.02 24.85
C LYS A 177 0.66 -11.52 25.09
#